data_AF-A0A8J7X607-F1
#
_entry.id   AF-A0A8J7X607-F1
#
_cell.length_a   1.000
_cell.length_b   1.000
_cell.length_c   1.000
_cell.angle_alpha   90.00
_cell.angle_beta   90.00
_cell.angle_gamma   90.00
#
_symmetry.space_group_name_H-M   'P 1'
#
loop_
_entity.id
_entity.type
_entity.pdbx_description
1 polymer ?
#
loop_
_entity_poly.entity_id
_entity_poly.type
_entity_poly.pdbx_seq_one_letter_code
_entity_poly.pdbx_strand_id
1 'polypeptide(L)'
;MNVEIPAGLHVAMSSFTLKNPEYLLLYLPFAVFLVFYITHGRLTKKNTLFLVVRLLILAFAVIAVSNPVLTHLEDDIGEAPPVTILVDSSPSMGMYKEVPATGYLLYERLRSMFQNLTGDSSKVKIEFFSKTNSTAIGDAFYSSMVSYPGEQTHTVLISDGRTNSGRNPVDMARLLAKANSTIYTVEPEKNTDDVYIVDVLGDKKVPSNIKYDLVALIGYTGSSTAEYELRILVDGIEKYQKIYKQDQEIQEVPFEFNLKDVGIHEIVVSVERQNDAFTENNIYYKPVEVVPKPKILVVTKNMTSPMLDVLKKLYDVDASSKVDNDYAKYAGVLFDNINADEFPRDRVNKIKKYI
;
A
#
# COMPACT_ATOMS: atom_id res chain seq x y z
N MET A 1 23.72 14.49 -39.70
CA MET A 1 24.16 13.94 -38.40
C MET A 1 23.66 14.92 -37.36
N ASN A 2 22.50 14.61 -36.78
CA ASN A 2 21.89 15.41 -35.73
C ASN A 2 22.73 15.24 -34.46
N VAL A 3 23.20 16.34 -33.90
CA VAL A 3 23.68 16.38 -32.52
C VAL A 3 22.70 17.28 -31.80
N GLU A 4 21.82 16.65 -31.04
CA GLU A 4 20.95 17.31 -30.06
C GLU A 4 21.83 18.02 -29.04
N ILE A 5 21.59 19.32 -28.84
CA ILE A 5 22.15 20.08 -27.73
C ILE A 5 21.18 19.87 -26.56
N PRO A 6 21.62 19.33 -25.41
CA PRO A 6 20.74 19.22 -24.26
C PRO A 6 20.42 20.60 -23.72
N ALA A 7 19.13 20.92 -23.66
CA ALA A 7 18.58 22.07 -22.97
C ALA A 7 18.86 21.92 -21.47
N GLY A 8 19.52 22.90 -20.86
CA GLY A 8 19.77 22.93 -19.42
C GLY A 8 21.19 23.37 -19.06
N LEU A 9 21.57 24.57 -19.48
CA LEU A 9 22.65 25.29 -18.81
C LEU A 9 22.20 26.75 -18.71
N HIS A 10 21.39 27.06 -17.69
CA HIS A 10 21.32 28.42 -17.21
C HIS A 10 22.70 28.75 -16.64
N VAL A 11 23.59 29.26 -17.49
CA VAL A 11 24.80 29.94 -17.04
C VAL A 11 24.32 31.21 -16.38
N ALA A 12 24.11 31.16 -15.07
CA ALA A 12 24.02 32.36 -14.27
C ALA A 12 25.31 33.14 -14.58
N MET A 13 25.19 34.29 -15.25
CA MET A 13 26.32 35.17 -15.49
C MET A 13 26.78 35.66 -14.12
N SER A 14 27.84 35.05 -13.60
CA SER A 14 28.51 35.51 -12.40
C SER A 14 29.10 36.89 -12.68
N SER A 15 28.60 37.90 -11.98
CA SER A 15 29.21 39.23 -12.02
C SER A 15 30.49 39.19 -11.18
N PHE A 16 31.63 39.43 -11.82
CA PHE A 16 32.87 39.69 -11.10
C PHE A 16 32.79 41.08 -10.47
N THR A 17 32.83 41.16 -9.15
CA THR A 17 33.04 42.44 -8.46
C THR A 17 34.44 42.48 -7.85
N LEU A 18 35.07 43.65 -7.88
CA LEU A 18 36.39 43.88 -7.31
C LEU A 18 36.20 44.42 -5.89
N LYS A 19 36.82 43.78 -4.90
CA LYS A 19 36.68 44.16 -3.49
C LYS A 19 37.22 45.56 -3.20
N ASN A 20 38.19 46.00 -3.99
CA ASN A 20 38.86 47.28 -3.85
C ASN A 20 39.04 47.92 -5.25
N PRO A 21 37.97 48.51 -5.84
CA PRO A 21 38.01 49.09 -7.18
C PRO A 21 38.98 50.28 -7.30
N GLU A 22 39.32 50.93 -6.19
CA GLU A 22 40.28 52.04 -6.13
C GLU A 22 41.68 51.65 -6.63
N TYR A 23 42.08 50.38 -6.53
CA TYR A 23 43.36 49.94 -7.07
C TYR A 23 43.38 49.88 -8.61
N LEU A 24 42.23 49.97 -9.29
CA LEU A 24 42.22 50.18 -10.74
C LEU A 24 42.82 51.53 -11.14
N LEU A 25 42.80 52.54 -10.25
CA LEU A 25 43.46 53.83 -10.51
C LEU A 25 44.97 53.68 -10.65
N LEU A 26 45.56 52.58 -10.18
CA LEU A 26 46.98 52.28 -10.39
C LEU A 26 47.31 52.10 -11.88
N TYR A 27 46.33 51.84 -12.76
CA TYR A 27 46.54 51.79 -14.21
C TYR A 27 46.90 53.14 -14.83
N LEU A 28 46.48 54.26 -14.24
CA LEU A 28 46.70 55.60 -14.80
C LEU A 28 48.19 55.96 -15.00
N PRO A 29 49.09 55.83 -14.00
CA PRO A 29 50.52 56.10 -14.21
C PRO A 29 51.15 55.18 -15.26
N PHE A 30 50.69 53.93 -15.39
CA PHE A 30 51.18 53.02 -16.44
C PHE A 30 50.72 53.43 -17.84
N ALA A 31 49.46 53.85 -17.99
CA ALA A 31 48.95 54.38 -19.25
C ALA A 31 49.72 55.64 -19.68
N VAL A 32 50.02 56.54 -18.73
CA VAL A 32 50.83 57.73 -18.97
C VAL A 32 52.27 57.36 -19.37
N PHE A 33 52.90 56.42 -18.67
CA PHE A 33 54.25 55.93 -19.01
C PHE A 33 54.29 55.30 -20.41
N LEU A 34 53.27 54.51 -20.75
CA LEU A 34 53.12 53.88 -22.07
C LEU A 34 52.99 54.93 -23.18
N VAL A 35 52.13 55.94 -23.01
CA VAL A 35 51.97 57.04 -23.98
C VAL A 35 53.24 57.87 -24.10
N PHE A 36 53.91 58.19 -22.98
CA PHE A 36 55.20 58.90 -22.99
C PHE A 36 56.27 58.11 -23.74
N TYR A 37 56.34 56.80 -23.50
CA TYR A 37 57.34 55.94 -24.14
C TYR A 37 57.08 55.72 -25.63
N ILE A 38 55.82 55.65 -26.06
CA ILE A 38 55.46 55.60 -27.48
C ILE A 38 55.76 56.92 -28.20
N THR A 39 55.51 58.05 -27.56
CA THR A 39 55.70 59.38 -28.17
C THR A 39 57.16 59.81 -28.27
N HIS A 40 58.03 59.36 -27.34
CA HIS A 40 59.43 59.79 -27.27
C HIS A 40 60.45 58.67 -27.58
N GLY A 41 60.02 57.41 -27.71
CA GLY A 41 60.90 56.27 -27.93
C GLY A 41 61.05 55.86 -29.41
N ARG A 42 62.29 55.69 -29.88
CA ARG A 42 62.57 55.01 -31.17
C ARG A 42 62.40 53.49 -30.99
N LEU A 43 61.20 52.99 -31.31
CA LEU A 43 60.81 51.60 -31.08
C LEU A 43 61.36 50.65 -32.18
N THR A 44 62.30 49.78 -31.80
CA THR A 44 62.67 48.57 -32.55
C THR A 44 61.74 47.40 -32.20
N LYS A 45 61.45 46.48 -33.13
CA LYS A 45 60.50 45.35 -32.95
C LYS A 45 60.75 44.51 -31.67
N LYS A 46 62.02 44.34 -31.27
CA LYS A 46 62.38 43.60 -30.04
C LYS A 46 62.01 44.37 -28.76
N ASN A 47 62.14 45.68 -28.76
CA ASN A 47 61.82 46.54 -27.62
C ASN A 47 60.31 46.69 -27.44
N THR A 48 59.54 46.66 -28.54
CA THR A 48 58.07 46.67 -28.52
C THR A 48 57.52 45.40 -27.86
N LEU A 49 58.04 44.23 -28.24
CA LEU A 49 57.59 42.95 -27.67
C LEU A 49 57.86 42.90 -26.15
N PHE A 50 59.04 43.33 -25.73
CA PHE A 50 59.43 43.38 -24.31
C PHE A 50 58.50 44.30 -23.49
N LEU A 51 58.10 45.42 -24.06
CA LEU A 51 57.20 46.38 -23.42
C LEU A 51 55.77 45.81 -23.28
N VAL A 52 55.24 45.17 -24.33
CA VAL A 52 53.90 44.55 -24.30
C VAL A 52 53.82 43.46 -23.24
N VAL A 53 54.84 42.59 -23.14
CA VAL A 53 54.86 41.53 -22.14
C VAL A 53 54.88 42.11 -20.72
N ARG A 54 55.69 43.16 -20.47
CA ARG A 54 55.71 43.82 -19.16
C ARG A 54 54.37 44.46 -18.79
N LEU A 55 53.66 45.04 -19.76
CA LEU A 55 52.33 45.61 -19.52
C LEU A 55 51.30 44.54 -19.21
N LEU A 56 51.34 43.39 -19.89
CA LEU A 56 50.46 42.26 -19.58
C LEU A 56 50.72 41.71 -18.17
N ILE A 57 51.99 41.55 -17.79
CA ILE A 57 52.36 41.11 -16.44
C ILE A 57 51.84 42.10 -15.40
N LEU A 58 52.02 43.40 -15.62
CA LEU A 58 51.50 44.44 -14.74
C LEU A 58 49.97 44.44 -14.68
N ALA A 59 49.30 44.27 -15.81
CA ALA A 59 47.85 44.19 -15.85
C ALA A 59 47.31 43.02 -15.03
N PHE A 60 47.93 41.84 -15.18
CA PHE A 60 47.59 40.67 -14.36
C PHE A 60 47.93 40.87 -12.89
N ALA A 61 49.05 41.54 -12.57
CA ALA A 61 49.40 41.86 -11.19
C ALA A 61 48.37 42.81 -10.54
N VAL A 62 47.90 43.83 -11.26
CA VAL A 62 46.86 44.74 -10.76
C VAL A 62 45.55 43.99 -10.58
N ILE A 63 45.12 43.16 -11.54
CA ILE A 63 43.92 42.33 -11.39
C ILE A 63 44.03 41.40 -10.17
N ALA A 64 45.20 40.77 -9.96
CA ALA A 64 45.43 39.93 -8.80
C ALA A 64 45.37 40.71 -7.47
N VAL A 65 45.94 41.92 -7.43
CA VAL A 65 45.90 42.81 -6.25
C VAL A 65 44.50 43.36 -5.99
N SER A 66 43.72 43.62 -7.05
CA SER A 66 42.31 43.99 -6.93
C SER A 66 41.45 42.89 -6.28
N ASN A 67 42.04 41.71 -6.06
CA ASN A 67 41.49 40.58 -5.32
C ASN A 67 40.04 40.29 -5.76
N PRO A 68 39.86 39.74 -6.97
CA PRO A 68 38.53 39.47 -7.51
C PRO A 68 37.86 38.45 -6.59
N VAL A 69 36.79 38.88 -5.91
CA VAL A 69 36.03 37.99 -5.04
C VAL A 69 34.80 37.58 -5.79
N LEU A 70 34.61 36.26 -5.93
CA LEU A 70 33.32 35.70 -6.33
C LEU A 70 32.32 36.07 -5.22
N THR A 71 31.43 37.01 -5.50
CA THR A 71 30.63 37.67 -4.46
C THR A 71 29.21 37.16 -4.33
N HIS A 72 28.80 36.18 -5.15
CA HIS A 72 27.52 35.51 -4.97
C HIS A 72 27.67 34.00 -5.19
N LEU A 73 27.93 33.29 -4.10
CA LEU A 73 27.23 32.03 -3.83
C LEU A 73 26.09 32.45 -2.92
N GLU A 74 25.00 32.90 -3.52
CA GLU A 74 23.72 32.90 -2.82
C GLU A 74 23.43 31.41 -2.60
N ASP A 75 23.66 30.89 -1.40
CA ASP A 75 22.97 29.68 -0.98
C ASP A 75 21.49 30.06 -1.06
N ASP A 76 20.87 29.62 -2.15
CA ASP A 76 19.48 29.92 -2.47
C ASP A 76 18.61 29.20 -1.44
N ILE A 77 18.42 29.84 -0.28
CA ILE A 77 17.36 29.47 0.67
C ILE A 77 15.99 29.58 -0.04
N GLY A 78 15.92 30.23 -1.21
CA GLY A 78 14.79 30.22 -2.14
C GLY A 78 14.57 28.89 -2.88
N GLU A 79 15.50 27.93 -2.89
CA GLU A 79 15.32 26.58 -3.48
C GLU A 79 14.91 25.52 -2.45
N ALA A 80 14.31 25.91 -1.31
CA ALA A 80 13.71 24.92 -0.42
C ALA A 80 12.69 24.05 -1.20
N PRO A 81 12.82 22.70 -1.18
CA PRO A 81 11.90 21.80 -1.84
C PRO A 81 10.47 22.03 -1.35
N PRO A 82 9.46 22.03 -2.25
CA PRO A 82 8.07 22.18 -1.84
C PRO A 82 7.64 21.04 -0.92
N VAL A 83 6.81 21.39 0.07
CA VAL A 83 6.28 20.45 1.07
C VAL A 83 4.80 20.25 0.83
N THR A 84 4.39 19.00 0.62
CA THR A 84 2.97 18.63 0.47
C THR A 84 2.54 17.77 1.65
N ILE A 85 1.51 18.21 2.38
CA ILE A 85 0.90 17.47 3.48
C ILE A 85 -0.32 16.75 2.90
N LEU A 86 -0.25 15.43 2.86
CA LEU A 86 -1.34 14.56 2.40
C LEU A 86 -2.08 14.03 3.63
N VAL A 87 -3.35 14.39 3.76
CA VAL A 87 -4.21 13.97 4.86
C VAL A 87 -5.25 13.00 4.34
N ASP A 88 -5.20 11.76 4.86
CA ASP A 88 -6.19 10.75 4.52
C ASP A 88 -7.55 11.12 5.14
N SER A 89 -8.58 11.16 4.29
CA SER A 89 -9.96 11.51 4.67
C SER A 89 -10.92 10.34 4.44
N SER A 90 -10.39 9.12 4.31
CA SER A 90 -11.22 7.92 4.18
C SER A 90 -12.06 7.70 5.45
N PRO A 91 -13.20 6.99 5.35
CA PRO A 91 -14.00 6.66 6.51
C PRO A 91 -13.22 5.95 7.63
N SER A 92 -12.21 5.12 7.30
CA SER A 92 -11.40 4.41 8.30
C SER A 92 -10.63 5.37 9.23
N MET A 93 -10.31 6.57 8.75
CA MET A 93 -9.68 7.61 9.57
C MET A 93 -10.59 8.16 10.68
N GLY A 94 -11.88 7.83 10.67
CA GLY A 94 -12.85 8.21 11.71
C GLY A 94 -12.50 7.69 13.11
N MET A 95 -11.71 6.61 13.22
CA MET A 95 -11.28 6.08 14.52
C MET A 95 -10.17 6.90 15.20
N TYR A 96 -9.56 7.82 14.45
CA TYR A 96 -8.35 8.51 14.83
C TYR A 96 -8.66 9.94 15.24
N LYS A 97 -8.05 10.39 16.34
CA LYS A 97 -8.34 11.70 16.91
C LYS A 97 -7.86 12.80 15.99
N GLU A 98 -8.74 13.76 15.70
CA GLU A 98 -8.37 15.08 15.19
C GLU A 98 -7.54 15.07 13.89
N VAL A 99 -7.58 14.02 13.07
CA VAL A 99 -6.74 13.88 11.86
C VAL A 99 -6.77 15.12 10.96
N PRO A 100 -7.93 15.72 10.63
CA PRO A 100 -7.95 16.95 9.85
C PRO A 100 -7.30 18.13 10.58
N ALA A 101 -7.52 18.26 11.89
CA ALA A 101 -6.95 19.33 12.70
C ALA A 101 -5.43 19.18 12.86
N THR A 102 -4.92 17.96 13.05
CA THR A 102 -3.48 17.67 13.03
C THR A 102 -2.84 18.08 11.70
N GLY A 103 -3.52 17.78 10.58
CA GLY A 103 -3.11 18.23 9.25
C GLY A 103 -3.02 19.75 9.15
N TYR A 104 -4.07 20.47 9.58
CA TYR A 104 -4.07 21.94 9.57
C TYR A 104 -3.03 22.56 10.51
N LEU A 105 -2.84 22.00 11.71
CA LEU A 105 -1.83 22.48 12.66
C LEU A 105 -0.42 22.34 12.09
N LEU A 106 -0.13 21.19 11.46
CA LEU A 106 1.14 20.96 10.79
C LEU A 106 1.33 21.93 9.61
N TYR A 107 0.28 22.13 8.82
CA TYR A 107 0.28 23.08 7.71
C TYR A 107 0.61 24.50 8.17
N GLU A 108 -0.09 25.03 9.16
CA GLU A 108 0.15 26.40 9.64
C GLU A 108 1.55 26.56 10.25
N ARG A 109 2.05 25.54 10.96
CA ARG A 109 3.40 25.55 11.53
C ARG A 109 4.47 25.56 10.45
N LEU A 110 4.36 24.67 9.46
CA LEU A 110 5.32 24.61 8.35
C LEU A 110 5.24 25.87 7.49
N ARG A 111 4.05 26.34 7.16
CA ARG A 111 3.83 27.58 6.40
C ARG A 111 4.47 28.78 7.09
N SER A 112 4.30 28.92 8.40
CA SER A 112 4.91 30.00 9.18
C SER A 112 6.44 29.90 9.23
N MET A 113 6.98 28.69 9.36
CA MET A 113 8.43 28.46 9.30
C MET A 113 9.01 28.82 7.93
N PHE A 114 8.38 28.38 6.84
CA PHE A 114 8.81 28.71 5.48
C PHE A 114 8.74 30.22 5.21
N GLN A 115 7.68 30.89 5.66
CA GLN A 115 7.55 32.34 5.56
C GLN A 115 8.70 33.08 6.27
N ASN A 116 9.10 32.61 7.45
CA ASN A 116 10.17 33.22 8.24
C ASN A 116 11.57 32.94 7.66
N LEU A 117 11.78 31.77 7.05
CA LEU A 117 13.09 31.35 6.54
C LEU A 117 13.35 31.82 5.10
N THR A 118 12.34 31.71 4.24
CA THR A 118 12.48 31.89 2.78
C THR A 118 11.75 33.13 2.27
N GLY A 119 10.85 33.71 3.06
CA GLY A 119 9.94 34.78 2.62
C GLY A 119 8.78 34.29 1.75
N ASP A 120 8.73 32.99 1.40
CA ASP A 120 7.72 32.39 0.52
C ASP A 120 6.98 31.24 1.22
N SER A 121 5.70 31.46 1.50
CA SER A 121 4.81 30.44 2.08
C SER A 121 4.05 29.60 1.04
N SER A 122 4.17 29.91 -0.25
CA SER A 122 3.45 29.23 -1.33
C SER A 122 3.96 27.81 -1.61
N LYS A 123 5.14 27.48 -1.09
CA LYS A 123 5.80 26.16 -1.22
C LYS A 123 5.25 25.09 -0.28
N VAL A 124 4.34 25.43 0.63
CA VAL A 124 3.68 24.47 1.51
C VAL A 124 2.23 24.29 1.08
N LYS A 125 1.81 23.06 0.80
CA LYS A 125 0.42 22.71 0.44
C LYS A 125 -0.14 21.65 1.37
N ILE A 126 -1.45 21.67 1.56
CA ILE A 126 -2.21 20.61 2.22
C ILE A 126 -3.26 20.08 1.26
N GLU A 127 -3.34 18.76 1.13
CA GLU A 127 -4.31 18.07 0.28
C GLU A 127 -5.01 16.97 1.08
N PHE A 128 -6.33 16.96 0.99
CA PHE A 128 -7.18 15.92 1.56
C PHE A 128 -7.58 14.95 0.46
N PHE A 129 -7.20 13.68 0.60
CA PHE A 129 -7.44 12.64 -0.40
C PHE A 129 -8.34 11.54 0.16
N SER A 130 -8.80 10.62 -0.70
CA SER A 130 -9.64 9.47 -0.32
C SER A 130 -11.01 9.83 0.28
N LYS A 131 -11.76 10.77 -0.33
CA LYS A 131 -13.13 11.13 0.13
C LYS A 131 -14.19 10.02 -0.03
N THR A 132 -13.80 8.85 -0.53
CA THR A 132 -14.65 7.68 -0.79
C THR A 132 -14.30 6.53 0.18
N ASN A 133 -15.03 5.42 0.17
CA ASN A 133 -14.83 4.26 1.06
C ASN A 133 -13.50 3.49 0.90
N SER A 134 -12.48 4.05 0.24
CA SER A 134 -11.17 3.41 0.09
C SER A 134 -10.07 4.46 0.13
N THR A 135 -8.97 4.17 0.82
CA THR A 135 -7.77 5.02 0.78
C THR A 135 -7.01 4.81 -0.53
N ALA A 136 -6.55 5.88 -1.18
CA ALA A 136 -5.75 5.83 -2.41
C ALA A 136 -4.41 6.56 -2.26
N ILE A 137 -3.55 6.10 -1.34
CA ILE A 137 -2.23 6.67 -1.01
C ILE A 137 -1.34 6.73 -2.25
N GLY A 138 -1.28 5.66 -3.06
CA GLY A 138 -0.44 5.63 -4.24
C GLY A 138 -0.84 6.67 -5.29
N ASP A 139 -2.13 6.93 -5.42
CA ASP A 139 -2.64 7.98 -6.32
C ASP A 139 -2.37 9.38 -5.77
N ALA A 140 -2.42 9.56 -4.44
CA ALA A 140 -2.03 10.80 -3.79
C ALA A 140 -0.53 11.10 -3.96
N PHE A 141 0.35 10.10 -3.81
CA PHE A 141 1.77 10.24 -4.12
C PHE A 141 2.02 10.60 -5.58
N TYR A 142 1.28 9.97 -6.50
CA TYR A 142 1.36 10.30 -7.91
C TYR A 142 0.92 11.74 -8.19
N SER A 143 -0.19 12.19 -7.60
CA SER A 143 -0.68 13.57 -7.72
C SER A 143 0.33 14.59 -7.19
N SER A 144 0.94 14.33 -6.03
CA SER A 144 2.01 15.14 -5.46
C SER A 144 3.22 15.23 -6.40
N MET A 145 3.65 14.11 -6.99
CA MET A 145 4.77 14.07 -7.95
C MET A 145 4.47 14.85 -9.24
N VAL A 146 3.28 14.70 -9.80
CA VAL A 146 2.88 15.39 -11.04
C VAL A 146 2.73 16.90 -10.82
N SER A 147 2.43 17.33 -9.60
CA SER A 147 2.31 18.75 -9.25
C SER A 147 3.65 19.50 -9.28
N TYR A 148 4.77 18.78 -9.19
CA TYR A 148 6.13 19.33 -9.18
C TYR A 148 7.06 18.51 -10.11
N PRO A 149 6.84 18.56 -11.43
CA PRO A 149 7.55 17.72 -12.39
C PRO A 149 9.04 18.08 -12.45
N GLY A 150 9.91 17.13 -12.10
CA GLY A 150 11.36 17.30 -12.15
C GLY A 150 11.99 18.00 -10.94
N GLU A 151 11.19 18.35 -9.93
CA GLU A 151 11.66 18.93 -8.67
C GLU A 151 11.72 17.89 -7.56
N GLN A 152 12.66 18.06 -6.63
CA GLN A 152 12.70 17.27 -5.40
C GLN A 152 11.58 17.76 -4.50
N THR A 153 10.87 16.86 -3.81
CA THR A 153 9.72 17.24 -2.97
C THR A 153 9.76 16.55 -1.62
N HIS A 154 9.19 17.21 -0.61
CA HIS A 154 8.94 16.58 0.69
C HIS A 154 7.45 16.34 0.85
N THR A 155 7.07 15.11 1.17
CA THR A 155 5.67 14.75 1.40
C THR A 155 5.49 14.32 2.84
N VAL A 156 4.52 14.87 3.56
CA VAL A 156 4.10 14.39 4.87
C VAL A 156 2.76 13.68 4.72
N LEU A 157 2.72 12.37 4.96
CA LEU A 157 1.52 11.56 4.90
C LEU A 157 0.95 11.37 6.30
N ILE A 158 -0.33 11.69 6.49
CA ILE A 158 -1.11 11.37 7.69
C ILE A 158 -2.16 10.34 7.30
N SER A 159 -1.96 9.07 7.68
CA SER A 159 -2.84 7.94 7.35
C SER A 159 -2.58 6.74 8.28
N ASP A 160 -3.54 5.84 8.38
CA ASP A 160 -3.42 4.55 9.05
C ASP A 160 -2.65 3.49 8.23
N GLY A 161 -2.47 3.72 6.93
CA GLY A 161 -1.74 2.85 6.01
C GLY A 161 -2.34 1.45 5.78
N ARG A 162 -3.58 1.17 6.23
CA ARG A 162 -4.13 -0.20 6.22
C ARG A 162 -4.80 -0.57 4.90
N THR A 163 -5.87 0.14 4.54
CA THR A 163 -6.76 -0.26 3.43
C THR A 163 -6.53 0.63 2.22
N ASN A 164 -5.67 0.19 1.29
CA ASN A 164 -5.32 0.98 0.11
C ASN A 164 -5.83 0.39 -1.22
N SER A 165 -6.28 1.26 -2.13
CA SER A 165 -6.67 0.97 -3.51
C SER A 165 -5.88 1.83 -4.51
N GLY A 166 -6.05 1.59 -5.81
CA GLY A 166 -5.34 2.32 -6.87
C GLY A 166 -3.89 1.87 -7.05
N ARG A 167 -2.99 2.81 -7.33
CA ARG A 167 -1.56 2.52 -7.48
C ARG A 167 -0.96 1.98 -6.18
N ASN A 168 0.02 1.08 -6.31
CA ASN A 168 0.75 0.55 -5.15
C ASN A 168 1.57 1.66 -4.46
N PRO A 169 1.31 1.97 -3.16
CA PRO A 169 2.00 3.04 -2.45
C PRO A 169 3.51 2.79 -2.31
N VAL A 170 3.92 1.53 -2.18
CA VAL A 170 5.34 1.14 -2.02
C VAL A 170 6.11 1.40 -3.31
N ASP A 171 5.53 1.07 -4.45
CA ASP A 171 6.16 1.32 -5.76
C ASP A 171 6.26 2.82 -6.03
N MET A 172 5.22 3.58 -5.68
CA MET A 172 5.23 5.04 -5.79
C MET A 172 6.24 5.69 -4.85
N ALA A 173 6.38 5.18 -3.61
CA ALA A 173 7.40 5.65 -2.67
C ALA A 173 8.82 5.39 -3.19
N ARG A 174 9.07 4.23 -3.82
CA ARG A 174 10.34 3.94 -4.49
C ARG A 174 10.61 4.88 -5.66
N LEU A 175 9.58 5.26 -6.42
CA LEU A 175 9.72 6.21 -7.52
C LEU A 175 10.08 7.61 -7.01
N LEU A 176 9.39 8.08 -5.96
CA LEU A 176 9.69 9.34 -5.28
C LEU A 176 11.12 9.35 -4.73
N ALA A 177 11.56 8.27 -4.08
CA ALA A 177 12.93 8.16 -3.59
C ALA A 177 13.98 8.24 -4.71
N LYS A 178 13.71 7.67 -5.90
CA LYS A 178 14.59 7.81 -7.08
C LYS A 178 14.65 9.23 -7.62
N ALA A 179 13.62 10.04 -7.37
CA ALA A 179 13.57 11.46 -7.71
C ALA A 179 14.15 12.36 -6.60
N ASN A 180 14.85 11.78 -5.60
CA ASN A 180 15.32 12.48 -4.40
C ASN A 180 14.20 13.17 -3.59
N SER A 181 12.96 12.70 -3.70
CA SER A 181 11.85 13.13 -2.85
C SER A 181 11.78 12.28 -1.59
N THR A 182 11.44 12.92 -0.46
CA THR A 182 11.35 12.26 0.86
C THR A 182 9.90 12.20 1.33
N ILE A 183 9.50 11.06 1.88
CA ILE A 183 8.19 10.86 2.49
C ILE A 183 8.37 10.72 4.00
N TYR A 184 7.62 11.52 4.76
CA TYR A 184 7.48 11.45 6.20
C TYR A 184 6.09 10.93 6.52
N THR A 185 5.98 9.97 7.42
CA THR A 185 4.70 9.39 7.83
C THR A 185 4.37 9.79 9.25
N VAL A 186 3.15 10.25 9.48
CA VAL A 186 2.59 10.55 10.79
C VAL A 186 1.42 9.60 11.01
N GLU A 187 1.60 8.64 11.92
CA GLU A 187 0.51 7.77 12.35
C GLU A 187 -0.32 8.53 13.40
N PRO A 188 -1.62 8.77 13.16
CA PRO A 188 -2.45 9.49 14.11
C PRO A 188 -2.80 8.63 15.32
N GLU A 189 -3.11 9.27 16.46
CA GLU A 189 -3.50 8.57 17.67
C GLU A 189 -4.93 8.01 17.55
N LYS A 190 -5.10 6.74 17.92
CA LYS A 190 -6.41 6.08 17.96
C LYS A 190 -7.23 6.60 19.14
N ASN A 191 -8.51 6.86 18.91
CA ASN A 191 -9.43 7.41 19.92
C ASN A 191 -10.63 6.51 20.21
N THR A 192 -10.99 5.63 19.27
CA THR A 192 -12.14 4.74 19.41
C THR A 192 -11.71 3.30 19.22
N ASP A 193 -12.29 2.45 20.05
CA ASP A 193 -12.13 1.01 19.96
C ASP A 193 -13.15 0.44 18.95
N ASP A 194 -12.76 -0.59 18.19
CA ASP A 194 -13.60 -1.22 17.17
C ASP A 194 -13.54 -2.75 17.25
N VAL A 195 -14.68 -3.42 17.11
CA VAL A 195 -14.77 -4.88 16.96
C VAL A 195 -15.34 -5.21 15.60
N TYR A 196 -14.66 -6.05 14.83
CA TYR A 196 -15.04 -6.33 13.45
C TYR A 196 -14.84 -7.79 13.08
N ILE A 197 -15.50 -8.24 12.03
CA ILE A 197 -15.31 -9.60 11.51
C ILE A 197 -14.16 -9.59 10.50
N VAL A 198 -13.08 -10.31 10.82
CA VAL A 198 -11.92 -10.46 9.93
C VAL A 198 -12.26 -11.42 8.79
N ASP A 199 -12.77 -12.61 9.14
CA ASP A 199 -13.23 -13.62 8.19
C ASP A 199 -14.11 -14.66 8.89
N VAL A 200 -14.80 -15.47 8.09
CA VAL A 200 -15.57 -16.61 8.57
C VAL A 200 -15.14 -17.86 7.79
N LEU A 201 -14.29 -18.66 8.40
CA LEU A 201 -13.71 -19.87 7.82
C LEU A 201 -14.70 -21.03 7.88
N GLY A 202 -14.74 -21.81 6.81
CA GLY A 202 -15.62 -22.98 6.67
C GLY A 202 -15.82 -23.34 5.20
N ASP A 203 -16.18 -24.60 4.95
CA ASP A 203 -16.35 -25.14 3.60
C ASP A 203 -17.49 -24.46 2.85
N LYS A 204 -17.29 -24.17 1.56
CA LYS A 204 -18.32 -23.56 0.70
C LYS A 204 -19.36 -24.57 0.23
N LYS A 205 -19.05 -25.86 0.30
CA LYS A 205 -19.90 -26.94 -0.21
C LYS A 205 -19.80 -28.15 0.71
N VAL A 206 -20.93 -28.62 1.24
CA VAL A 206 -20.96 -29.75 2.17
C VAL A 206 -22.11 -30.71 1.87
N PRO A 207 -21.95 -32.03 2.12
CA PRO A 207 -23.07 -32.96 2.09
C PRO A 207 -24.18 -32.57 3.08
N SER A 208 -25.42 -32.98 2.78
CA SER A 208 -26.54 -32.79 3.71
C SER A 208 -26.40 -33.70 4.93
N ASN A 209 -26.94 -33.26 6.06
CA ASN A 209 -27.03 -34.04 7.30
C ASN A 209 -25.66 -34.57 7.79
N ILE A 210 -24.63 -33.72 7.69
CA ILE A 210 -23.36 -33.85 8.40
C ILE A 210 -23.16 -32.61 9.27
N LYS A 211 -22.27 -32.74 10.25
CA LYS A 211 -21.79 -31.59 11.02
C LYS A 211 -21.02 -30.65 10.10
N TYR A 212 -21.34 -29.38 10.20
CA TYR A 212 -20.64 -28.30 9.54
C TYR A 212 -19.86 -27.51 10.59
N ASP A 213 -18.56 -27.40 10.37
CA ASP A 213 -17.64 -26.70 11.25
C ASP A 213 -17.36 -25.31 10.66
N LEU A 214 -17.48 -24.29 11.50
CA LEU A 214 -17.31 -22.89 11.15
C LEU A 214 -16.40 -22.22 12.17
N VAL A 215 -15.49 -21.35 11.74
CA VAL A 215 -14.69 -20.53 12.65
C VAL A 215 -14.86 -19.06 12.27
N ALA A 216 -15.39 -18.26 13.18
CA ALA A 216 -15.41 -16.80 13.03
C ALA A 216 -14.12 -16.21 13.61
N LEU A 217 -13.44 -15.39 12.81
CA LEU A 217 -12.27 -14.61 13.23
C LEU A 217 -12.74 -13.21 13.58
N ILE A 218 -12.73 -12.87 14.87
CA ILE A 218 -13.18 -11.57 15.35
C ILE A 218 -11.96 -10.70 15.67
N GLY A 219 -11.84 -9.59 14.95
CA GLY A 219 -10.81 -8.59 15.15
C GLY A 219 -11.24 -7.58 16.20
N TYR A 220 -10.30 -7.15 17.02
CA TYR A 220 -10.46 -6.03 17.94
C TYR A 220 -9.31 -5.07 17.78
N THR A 221 -9.62 -3.78 17.67
CA THR A 221 -8.64 -2.70 17.69
C THR A 221 -9.01 -1.73 18.78
N GLY A 222 -8.23 -1.70 19.86
CA GLY A 222 -8.47 -0.80 20.97
C GLY A 222 -7.50 -1.04 22.12
N SER A 223 -7.62 -0.24 23.17
CA SER A 223 -6.69 -0.26 24.33
C SER A 223 -7.28 -0.94 25.57
N SER A 224 -8.50 -1.44 25.49
CA SER A 224 -9.25 -2.00 26.62
C SER A 224 -9.72 -3.44 26.34
N THR A 225 -10.30 -4.13 27.32
CA THR A 225 -10.98 -5.40 27.05
C THR A 225 -12.24 -5.13 26.26
N ALA A 226 -12.37 -5.72 25.07
CA ALA A 226 -13.59 -5.65 24.29
C ALA A 226 -14.66 -6.55 24.88
N GLU A 227 -15.88 -6.05 25.03
CA GLU A 227 -17.07 -6.85 25.33
C GLU A 227 -18.08 -6.68 24.20
N TYR A 228 -18.47 -7.79 23.56
CA TYR A 228 -19.35 -7.78 22.40
C TYR A 228 -20.24 -9.02 22.37
N GLU A 229 -21.42 -8.89 21.77
CA GLU A 229 -22.33 -10.00 21.49
C GLU A 229 -22.07 -10.55 20.08
N LEU A 230 -21.89 -11.87 19.97
CA LEU A 230 -21.72 -12.58 18.70
C LEU A 230 -22.98 -13.40 18.42
N ARG A 231 -23.61 -13.14 17.27
CA ARG A 231 -24.81 -13.86 16.79
C ARG A 231 -24.55 -14.54 15.46
N ILE A 232 -25.07 -15.75 15.32
CA ILE A 232 -25.04 -16.51 14.06
C ILE A 232 -26.46 -16.92 13.68
N LEU A 233 -26.85 -16.52 12.47
CA LEU A 233 -28.10 -16.90 11.86
C LEU A 233 -27.84 -17.83 10.67
N VAL A 234 -28.69 -18.83 10.50
CA VAL A 234 -28.71 -19.70 9.32
C VAL A 234 -30.09 -19.58 8.69
N ASP A 235 -30.17 -19.06 7.46
CA ASP A 235 -31.41 -18.74 6.75
C ASP A 235 -32.36 -17.85 7.57
N GLY A 236 -31.79 -16.86 8.26
CA GLY A 236 -32.52 -15.95 9.15
C GLY A 236 -32.95 -16.55 10.49
N ILE A 237 -32.63 -17.82 10.78
CA ILE A 237 -32.91 -18.45 12.07
C ILE A 237 -31.67 -18.40 12.95
N GLU A 238 -31.77 -17.75 14.10
CA GLU A 238 -30.69 -17.70 15.07
C GLU A 238 -30.33 -19.11 15.56
N LYS A 239 -29.05 -19.47 15.44
CA LYS A 239 -28.48 -20.72 15.93
C LYS A 239 -27.57 -20.50 17.13
N TYR A 240 -27.06 -19.28 17.29
CA TYR A 240 -26.08 -18.95 18.31
C TYR A 240 -26.19 -17.49 18.71
N GLN A 241 -26.09 -17.23 20.02
CA GLN A 241 -25.96 -15.91 20.62
C GLN A 241 -25.15 -16.02 21.91
N LYS A 242 -24.06 -15.26 22.03
CA LYS A 242 -23.26 -15.21 23.26
C LYS A 242 -22.44 -13.93 23.36
N ILE A 243 -22.26 -13.45 24.59
CA ILE A 243 -21.35 -12.35 24.92
C ILE A 243 -19.92 -12.88 25.11
N TYR A 244 -18.96 -12.22 24.49
CA TYR A 244 -17.53 -12.50 24.57
C TYR A 244 -16.78 -11.34 25.22
N LYS A 245 -15.68 -11.68 25.88
CA LYS A 245 -14.66 -10.73 26.32
C LYS A 245 -13.35 -11.06 25.65
N GLN A 246 -12.72 -10.08 25.00
CA GLN A 246 -11.52 -10.26 24.18
C GLN A 246 -10.48 -9.21 24.54
N ASP A 247 -9.26 -9.68 24.82
CA ASP A 247 -8.07 -8.84 25.05
C ASP A 247 -7.06 -8.93 23.90
N GLN A 248 -7.25 -9.88 22.99
CA GLN A 248 -6.34 -10.17 21.87
C GLN A 248 -6.77 -9.40 20.62
N GLU A 249 -5.85 -9.13 19.70
CA GLU A 249 -6.19 -8.48 18.42
C GLU A 249 -7.14 -9.34 17.57
N ILE A 250 -6.99 -10.67 17.60
CA ILE A 250 -7.85 -11.62 16.89
C ILE A 250 -8.28 -12.72 17.85
N GLN A 251 -9.59 -12.97 17.90
CA GLN A 251 -10.19 -14.08 18.64
C GLN A 251 -10.82 -15.06 17.65
N GLU A 252 -10.41 -16.32 17.73
CA GLU A 252 -11.06 -17.40 16.99
C GLU A 252 -12.25 -17.93 17.80
N VAL A 253 -13.40 -18.06 17.15
CA VAL A 253 -14.60 -18.63 17.76
C VAL A 253 -15.14 -19.77 16.88
N PRO A 254 -14.95 -21.04 17.29
CA PRO A 254 -15.45 -22.18 16.56
C PRO A 254 -16.94 -22.45 16.86
N PHE A 255 -17.65 -22.92 15.84
CA PHE A 255 -19.07 -23.28 15.87
C PHE A 255 -19.31 -24.58 15.12
N GLU A 256 -20.22 -25.39 15.64
CA GLU A 256 -20.70 -26.59 14.97
C GLU A 256 -22.22 -26.55 14.87
N PHE A 257 -22.77 -26.81 13.68
CA PHE A 257 -24.20 -27.03 13.49
C PHE A 257 -24.46 -28.00 12.34
N ASN A 258 -25.69 -28.49 12.21
CA ASN A 258 -26.07 -29.43 11.14
C ASN A 258 -26.94 -28.73 10.10
N LEU A 259 -26.51 -28.80 8.84
CA LEU A 259 -27.30 -28.37 7.69
C LEU A 259 -28.00 -29.59 7.07
N LYS A 260 -29.33 -29.63 7.14
CA LYS A 260 -30.12 -30.82 6.75
C LYS A 260 -30.67 -30.74 5.35
N ASP A 261 -31.18 -29.56 4.99
CA ASP A 261 -31.85 -29.36 3.72
C ASP A 261 -30.81 -29.18 2.61
N VAL A 262 -31.17 -29.62 1.40
CA VAL A 262 -30.31 -29.47 0.22
C VAL A 262 -30.61 -28.12 -0.42
N GLY A 263 -29.57 -27.36 -0.75
CA GLY A 263 -29.73 -26.02 -1.31
C GLY A 263 -28.60 -25.08 -0.91
N ILE A 264 -28.73 -23.82 -1.28
CA ILE A 264 -27.83 -22.76 -0.81
C ILE A 264 -28.40 -22.25 0.51
N HIS A 265 -27.59 -22.32 1.56
CA HIS A 265 -27.90 -21.77 2.87
C HIS A 265 -27.09 -20.51 3.12
N GLU A 266 -27.71 -19.50 3.70
CA GLU A 266 -27.05 -18.26 4.08
C GLU A 266 -26.69 -18.29 5.56
N ILE A 267 -25.40 -18.19 5.87
CA ILE A 267 -24.90 -18.01 7.22
C ILE A 267 -24.57 -16.54 7.40
N VAL A 268 -25.22 -15.90 8.37
CA VAL A 268 -24.94 -14.51 8.76
C VAL A 268 -24.27 -14.52 10.12
N VAL A 269 -23.04 -14.03 10.18
CA VAL A 269 -22.32 -13.79 11.44
C VAL A 269 -22.39 -12.30 11.73
N SER A 270 -22.75 -11.93 12.94
CA SER A 270 -22.84 -10.53 13.37
C SER A 270 -22.22 -10.32 14.74
N VAL A 271 -21.52 -9.19 14.90
CA VAL A 271 -21.00 -8.72 16.18
C VAL A 271 -21.66 -7.42 16.60
N GLU A 272 -22.00 -7.26 17.87
CA GLU A 272 -22.56 -6.03 18.40
C GLU A 272 -21.81 -5.61 19.66
N ARG A 273 -21.29 -4.38 19.67
CA ARG A 273 -20.62 -3.76 20.81
C ARG A 273 -21.21 -2.38 21.10
N GLN A 274 -21.22 -2.00 22.38
CA GLN A 274 -21.53 -0.63 22.76
C GLN A 274 -20.34 0.28 22.41
N ASN A 275 -20.61 1.40 21.73
CA ASN A 275 -19.60 2.37 21.28
C ASN A 275 -18.58 1.78 20.30
N ASP A 276 -19.09 1.10 19.27
CA ASP A 276 -18.29 0.62 18.15
C ASP A 276 -18.04 1.72 17.12
N ALA A 277 -16.85 1.74 16.51
CA ALA A 277 -16.47 2.81 15.61
C ALA A 277 -17.13 2.66 14.23
N PHE A 278 -17.22 1.42 13.75
CA PHE A 278 -17.91 1.08 12.52
C PHE A 278 -18.93 -0.02 12.77
N THR A 279 -20.08 0.06 12.11
CA THR A 279 -21.12 -0.97 12.20
C THR A 279 -21.22 -1.79 10.92
N GLU A 280 -20.62 -1.28 9.86
CA GLU A 280 -20.63 -1.85 8.52
C GLU A 280 -19.71 -3.07 8.40
N ASN A 281 -18.68 -3.15 9.24
CA ASN A 281 -17.72 -4.26 9.35
C ASN A 281 -18.14 -5.33 10.37
N ASN A 282 -19.35 -5.21 10.91
CA ASN A 282 -19.84 -6.09 11.96
C ASN A 282 -20.69 -7.25 11.45
N ILE A 283 -20.97 -7.31 10.16
CA ILE A 283 -21.81 -8.35 9.56
C ILE A 283 -21.06 -9.03 8.43
N TYR A 284 -21.06 -10.36 8.45
CA TYR A 284 -20.43 -11.19 7.43
C TYR A 284 -21.44 -12.20 6.89
N TYR A 285 -21.54 -12.28 5.57
CA TYR A 285 -22.43 -13.19 4.85
C TYR A 285 -21.61 -14.31 4.20
N LYS A 286 -21.91 -15.56 4.58
CA LYS A 286 -21.26 -16.74 4.03
C LYS A 286 -22.30 -17.68 3.41
N PRO A 287 -22.39 -17.78 2.07
CA PRO A 287 -23.21 -18.79 1.42
C PRO A 287 -22.52 -20.15 1.48
N VAL A 288 -23.29 -21.19 1.78
CA VAL A 288 -22.84 -22.59 1.80
C VAL A 288 -23.79 -23.43 0.95
N GLU A 289 -23.25 -24.16 -0.02
CA GLU A 289 -24.00 -25.08 -0.85
C GLU A 289 -24.09 -26.46 -0.18
N VAL A 290 -25.28 -26.85 0.25
CA VAL A 290 -25.54 -28.17 0.81
C VAL A 290 -26.03 -29.08 -0.31
N VAL A 291 -25.28 -30.14 -0.55
CA VAL A 291 -25.56 -31.11 -1.63
C VAL A 291 -26.08 -32.44 -1.08
N PRO A 292 -26.90 -33.17 -1.83
CA PRO A 292 -27.35 -34.49 -1.40
C PRO A 292 -26.14 -35.42 -1.24
N LYS A 293 -26.20 -36.32 -0.24
CA LYS A 293 -25.19 -37.36 -0.09
C LYS A 293 -25.09 -38.20 -1.36
N PRO A 294 -23.88 -38.54 -1.83
CA PRO A 294 -23.73 -39.44 -2.96
C PRO A 294 -24.35 -40.79 -2.63
N LYS A 295 -25.11 -41.34 -3.58
CA LYS A 295 -25.73 -42.65 -3.43
C LYS A 295 -24.75 -43.75 -3.84
N ILE A 296 -24.44 -44.67 -2.93
CA ILE A 296 -23.52 -45.79 -3.15
C ILE A 296 -24.18 -47.13 -2.89
N LEU A 297 -23.71 -48.17 -3.58
CA LEU A 297 -24.11 -49.55 -3.34
C LEU A 297 -22.99 -50.30 -2.62
N VAL A 298 -23.31 -50.95 -1.51
CA VAL A 298 -22.40 -51.88 -0.82
C VAL A 298 -22.90 -53.30 -1.05
N VAL A 299 -22.11 -54.10 -1.76
CA VAL A 299 -22.37 -55.52 -1.96
C VAL A 299 -21.59 -56.31 -0.92
N THR A 300 -22.29 -56.85 0.08
CA THR A 300 -21.68 -57.61 1.18
C THR A 300 -22.60 -58.75 1.62
N LYS A 301 -22.02 -59.86 2.06
CA LYS A 301 -22.76 -60.93 2.75
C LYS A 301 -23.02 -60.58 4.21
N ASN A 302 -22.26 -59.65 4.78
CA ASN A 302 -22.36 -59.25 6.19
C ASN A 302 -23.07 -57.89 6.33
N MET A 303 -24.40 -57.93 6.41
CA MET A 303 -25.24 -56.73 6.53
C MET A 303 -25.10 -55.97 7.86
N THR A 304 -24.41 -56.56 8.83
CA THR A 304 -24.16 -55.97 10.16
C THR A 304 -22.70 -55.57 10.36
N SER A 305 -21.95 -55.42 9.26
CA SER A 305 -20.54 -55.02 9.31
C SER A 305 -20.40 -53.59 9.86
N PRO A 306 -19.45 -53.31 10.78
CA PRO A 306 -19.16 -51.94 11.25
C PRO A 306 -18.83 -50.96 10.12
N MET A 307 -18.27 -51.45 9.00
CA MET A 307 -18.03 -50.65 7.81
C MET A 307 -19.31 -50.02 7.27
N LEU A 308 -20.42 -50.76 7.28
CA LEU A 308 -21.70 -50.29 6.77
C LEU A 308 -22.23 -49.12 7.62
N ASP A 309 -22.01 -49.15 8.93
CA ASP A 309 -22.42 -48.08 9.85
C ASP A 309 -21.60 -46.81 9.63
N VAL A 310 -20.31 -46.92 9.33
CA VAL A 310 -19.46 -45.78 8.96
C VAL A 310 -19.93 -45.19 7.63
N LEU A 311 -20.16 -46.02 6.61
CA LEU A 311 -20.57 -45.56 5.29
C LEU A 311 -21.93 -44.86 5.31
N LYS A 312 -22.90 -45.37 6.07
CA LYS A 312 -24.24 -44.75 6.25
C LYS A 312 -24.20 -43.35 6.86
N LYS A 313 -23.12 -42.99 7.57
CA LYS A 313 -22.94 -41.62 8.10
C LYS A 313 -22.54 -40.64 7.00
N LEU A 314 -21.75 -41.10 6.03
CA LEU A 314 -21.13 -40.26 5.00
C LEU A 314 -21.91 -40.25 3.68
N TYR A 315 -22.56 -41.36 3.33
CA TYR A 315 -23.21 -41.60 2.05
C TYR A 315 -24.67 -42.04 2.21
N ASP A 316 -25.45 -41.93 1.13
CA ASP A 316 -26.73 -42.65 1.02
C ASP A 316 -26.44 -44.09 0.55
N VAL A 317 -26.56 -45.06 1.46
CA VAL A 317 -26.07 -46.43 1.23
C VAL A 317 -27.23 -47.40 1.02
N ASP A 318 -27.28 -48.00 -0.16
CA ASP A 318 -28.03 -49.23 -0.38
C ASP A 318 -27.11 -50.43 -0.13
N ALA A 319 -27.59 -51.45 0.59
CA ALA A 319 -26.83 -52.67 0.85
C ALA A 319 -27.50 -53.88 0.16
N SER A 320 -26.71 -54.72 -0.51
CA SER A 320 -27.20 -55.93 -1.18
C SER A 320 -26.25 -57.11 -0.94
N SER A 321 -26.81 -58.30 -0.77
CA SER A 321 -26.00 -59.54 -0.72
C SER A 321 -25.81 -60.16 -2.09
N LYS A 322 -26.49 -59.63 -3.11
CA LYS A 322 -26.42 -60.13 -4.48
C LYS A 322 -25.45 -59.28 -5.27
N VAL A 323 -24.67 -59.91 -6.14
CA VAL A 323 -23.79 -59.19 -7.07
C VAL A 323 -24.61 -58.56 -8.19
N ASP A 324 -25.65 -59.23 -8.69
CA ASP A 324 -26.46 -58.79 -9.82
C ASP A 324 -27.44 -57.64 -9.47
N ASN A 325 -26.92 -56.41 -9.32
CA ASN A 325 -27.71 -55.20 -9.14
C ASN A 325 -27.56 -54.25 -10.33
N ASP A 326 -28.55 -53.38 -10.52
CA ASP A 326 -28.40 -52.26 -11.45
C ASP A 326 -27.48 -51.19 -10.86
N TYR A 327 -26.23 -51.16 -11.33
CA TYR A 327 -25.21 -50.26 -10.82
C TYR A 327 -25.40 -48.82 -11.28
N ALA A 328 -26.04 -48.59 -12.43
CA ALA A 328 -26.02 -47.31 -13.15
C ALA A 328 -26.58 -46.12 -12.34
N LYS A 329 -27.43 -46.40 -11.35
CA LYS A 329 -28.03 -45.40 -10.45
C LYS A 329 -27.15 -44.98 -9.27
N TYR A 330 -26.00 -45.62 -9.08
CA TYR A 330 -25.07 -45.35 -7.98
C TYR A 330 -23.86 -44.56 -8.48
N ALA A 331 -23.38 -43.64 -7.65
CA ALA A 331 -22.14 -42.91 -7.87
C ALA A 331 -20.90 -43.80 -7.65
N GLY A 332 -21.03 -44.84 -6.83
CA GLY A 332 -19.98 -45.82 -6.57
C GLY A 332 -20.53 -47.15 -6.08
N VAL A 333 -19.78 -48.22 -6.34
CA VAL A 333 -20.12 -49.58 -5.92
C VAL A 333 -18.94 -50.18 -5.16
N LEU A 334 -19.18 -50.63 -3.93
CA LEU A 334 -18.19 -51.27 -3.07
C LEU A 334 -18.52 -52.76 -2.96
N PHE A 335 -17.56 -53.62 -3.28
CA PHE A 335 -17.67 -55.07 -3.08
C PHE A 335 -16.84 -55.47 -1.87
N ASP A 336 -17.51 -56.00 -0.84
CA ASP A 336 -16.89 -56.41 0.42
C ASP A 336 -16.81 -57.94 0.47
N ASN A 337 -15.58 -58.46 0.34
CA ASN A 337 -15.25 -59.88 0.44
C ASN A 337 -16.15 -60.81 -0.41
N ILE A 338 -16.44 -60.39 -1.63
CA ILE A 338 -17.22 -61.17 -2.60
C ILE A 338 -16.30 -62.04 -3.44
N ASN A 339 -16.63 -63.32 -3.60
CA ASN A 339 -15.84 -64.22 -4.44
C ASN A 339 -15.99 -63.84 -5.93
N ALA A 340 -14.88 -63.85 -6.67
CA ALA A 340 -14.84 -63.58 -8.10
C ALA A 340 -15.79 -64.47 -8.92
N ASP A 341 -16.04 -65.71 -8.49
CA ASP A 341 -16.94 -66.65 -9.17
C ASP A 341 -18.42 -66.24 -9.08
N GLU A 342 -18.77 -65.37 -8.13
CA GLU A 342 -20.13 -64.85 -7.97
C GLU A 342 -20.47 -63.72 -8.96
N PHE A 343 -19.50 -63.29 -9.79
CA PHE A 343 -19.70 -62.26 -10.79
C PHE A 343 -20.10 -62.87 -12.13
N PRO A 344 -21.35 -62.63 -12.60
CA PRO A 344 -21.76 -63.05 -13.93
C PRO A 344 -20.92 -62.36 -15.01
N ARG A 345 -20.46 -63.12 -16.01
CA ARG A 345 -19.56 -62.61 -17.07
C ARG A 345 -20.12 -61.40 -17.83
N ASP A 346 -21.44 -61.33 -17.99
CA ASP A 346 -22.17 -60.24 -18.62
C ASP A 346 -22.21 -58.95 -17.77
N ARG A 347 -22.07 -59.06 -16.44
CA ARG A 347 -22.09 -57.92 -15.51
C ARG A 347 -20.71 -57.31 -15.25
N VAL A 348 -19.64 -58.07 -15.43
CA VAL A 348 -18.25 -57.57 -15.29
C VAL A 348 -18.01 -56.34 -16.19
N ASN A 349 -18.59 -56.34 -17.40
CA ASN A 349 -18.48 -55.19 -18.32
C ASN A 349 -19.19 -53.92 -17.81
N LYS A 350 -20.23 -54.05 -16.99
CA LYS A 350 -20.91 -52.91 -16.37
C LYS A 350 -20.11 -52.35 -15.20
N ILE A 351 -19.37 -53.20 -14.49
CA ILE A 351 -18.52 -52.83 -13.35
C ILE A 351 -17.29 -52.04 -13.83
N LYS A 352 -16.75 -52.33 -15.02
CA LYS A 352 -15.63 -51.58 -15.62
C LYS A 352 -15.83 -50.06 -15.70
N LYS A 353 -17.06 -49.56 -15.63
CA LYS A 353 -17.34 -48.11 -15.63
C LYS A 353 -17.02 -47.42 -14.29
N TYR A 354 -16.78 -48.19 -13.24
CA TYR A 354 -16.52 -47.73 -11.87
C TYR A 354 -15.06 -47.93 -11.44
N ILE A 355 -14.21 -48.43 -12.35
CA ILE A 355 -12.75 -48.57 -12.23
C ILE A 355 -12.15 -47.47 -13.09
#